data_AF-A0A917W7S1-F1
#
_entry.id   AF-A0A917W7S1-F1
#
_cell.length_a   1.000
_cell.length_b   1.000
_cell.length_c   1.000
_cell.angle_alpha   90.00
_cell.angle_beta   90.00
_cell.angle_gamma   90.00
#
_symmetry.space_group_name_H-M   'P 1'
#
loop_
_entity.id
_entity.type
_entity.pdbx_description
1 polymer ?
#
loop_
_entity_poly.entity_id
_entity_poly.type
_entity_poly.pdbx_seq_one_letter_code
_entity_poly.pdbx_strand_id
1 'polypeptide(L)'
;MVSFVDRALITLIDPTAMTALLTAGAAGPYPRLQRLVDSVYQSEVVTTSGVTDVSTTSVQPVLRFDALETMSLTHTASQPAYALSELRGTRRRGGPSTYADLLASLSLQVTVARDAGGIDSVGFEPIEDIQSFADFQSRFQYLDLDGFLAEHRITTLEELRSRYEYLRGTIQLRKPTAAQLQPSTVTVTVSLACVLSEELDIMPALRAATGLRAAVDAADSGRTDALFGPPVHAAAVAVIFPSAALGAGVPTADQIDAVCAGLQILPLFASPP
;
A
#
# COMPACT_ATOMS: atom_id res chain seq x y z
N MET A 1 -7.17 28.39 27.83
CA MET A 1 -6.07 27.41 27.92
C MET A 1 -5.99 26.75 26.55
N VAL A 2 -4.81 26.72 25.93
CA VAL A 2 -4.64 26.10 24.60
C VAL A 2 -4.47 24.59 24.79
N SER A 3 -5.26 23.79 24.08
CA SER A 3 -5.22 22.32 24.19
C SER A 3 -3.86 21.78 23.75
N PHE A 4 -3.54 20.54 24.12
CA PHE A 4 -2.35 19.86 23.60
C PHE A 4 -2.40 19.74 22.07
N VAL A 5 -3.57 19.39 21.53
CA VAL A 5 -3.80 19.20 20.10
C VAL A 5 -3.49 20.47 19.32
N ASP A 6 -3.97 21.63 19.76
CA ASP A 6 -3.71 22.91 19.09
C ASP A 6 -2.21 23.23 19.05
N ARG A 7 -1.50 23.04 20.16
CA ARG A 7 -0.04 23.29 20.22
C ARG A 7 0.75 22.31 19.37
N ALA A 8 0.35 21.04 19.38
CA ALA A 8 0.96 20.01 18.55
C ALA A 8 0.73 20.29 17.07
N LEU A 9 -0.49 20.69 16.66
CA LEU A 9 -0.78 21.08 15.28
C LEU A 9 0.11 22.24 14.83
N ILE A 10 0.19 23.32 15.62
CA ILE A 10 1.00 24.50 15.27
C ILE A 10 2.48 24.12 15.15
N THR A 11 2.99 23.31 16.08
CA THR A 11 4.41 22.93 16.12
C THR A 11 4.77 21.97 14.99
N LEU A 12 3.91 20.98 14.71
CA LEU A 12 4.20 19.89 13.79
C LEU A 12 3.87 20.20 12.33
N ILE A 13 3.24 21.35 12.04
CA ILE A 13 3.17 21.90 10.68
C ILE A 13 4.58 22.17 10.13
N ASP A 14 5.57 22.45 10.98
CA ASP A 14 6.96 22.57 10.58
C ASP A 14 7.55 21.18 10.25
N PRO A 15 7.98 20.94 8.99
CA PRO A 15 8.59 19.66 8.59
C PRO A 15 9.84 19.30 9.41
N THR A 16 10.59 20.30 9.91
CA THR A 16 11.78 20.04 10.73
C THR A 16 11.39 19.50 12.11
N ALA A 17 10.33 20.02 12.72
CA ALA A 17 9.80 19.52 13.98
C ALA A 17 9.22 18.11 13.82
N MET A 18 8.52 17.83 12.71
CA MET A 18 8.04 16.48 12.39
C MET A 18 9.21 15.49 12.23
N THR A 19 10.27 15.89 11.52
CA THR A 19 11.48 15.06 11.33
C THR A 19 12.19 14.80 12.66
N ALA A 20 12.29 15.82 13.53
CA ALA A 20 12.84 15.67 14.87
C ALA A 20 12.01 14.71 15.74
N LEU A 21 10.67 14.75 15.62
CA LEU A 21 9.77 13.82 16.31
C LEU A 21 9.96 12.37 15.83
N LEU A 22 10.13 12.15 14.52
CA LEU A 22 10.31 10.82 13.93
C LEU A 22 11.67 10.20 14.26
N THR A 23 12.72 11.02 14.34
CA THR A 23 14.08 10.57 14.67
C THR A 23 14.35 10.48 16.16
N ALA A 24 13.54 11.17 16.98
CA ALA A 24 13.77 11.37 18.40
C ALA A 24 15.21 11.84 18.73
N GLY A 25 15.88 12.52 17.78
CA GLY A 25 17.27 12.99 17.91
C GLY A 25 18.36 11.92 17.86
N ALA A 26 18.03 10.66 17.56
CA ALA A 26 19.03 9.60 17.35
C ALA A 26 19.58 9.64 15.92
N ALA A 27 20.84 9.23 15.72
CA ALA A 27 21.46 9.11 14.39
C ALA A 27 21.55 7.63 13.97
N GLY A 28 20.51 7.14 13.28
CA GLY A 28 20.41 5.79 12.69
C GLY A 28 20.54 4.60 13.67
N PRO A 29 20.32 3.36 13.20
CA PRO A 29 19.20 2.95 12.35
C PRO A 29 17.84 3.17 13.03
N TYR A 30 16.78 3.41 12.24
CA TYR A 30 15.43 3.68 12.77
C TYR A 30 14.48 2.48 12.61
N PRO A 31 14.46 1.51 13.55
CA PRO A 31 13.62 0.31 13.43
C PRO A 31 12.12 0.62 13.42
N ARG A 32 11.70 1.74 14.02
CA ARG A 32 10.31 2.20 13.98
C ARG A 32 9.88 2.65 12.58
N LEU A 33 10.76 3.36 11.87
CA LEU A 33 10.51 3.80 10.49
C LEU A 33 10.62 2.66 9.49
N GLN A 34 11.48 1.67 9.75
CA GLN A 34 11.52 0.44 8.97
C GLN A 34 10.19 -0.30 9.00
N ARG A 35 9.63 -0.53 10.21
CA ARG A 35 8.28 -1.14 10.35
C ARG A 35 7.20 -0.36 9.60
N LEU A 36 7.34 0.97 9.55
CA LEU A 36 6.42 1.83 8.81
C LEU A 36 6.52 1.58 7.30
N VAL A 37 7.73 1.50 6.74
CA VAL A 37 7.93 1.15 5.33
C VAL A 37 7.37 -0.24 5.03
N ASP A 38 7.66 -1.23 5.88
CA ASP A 38 7.20 -2.61 5.70
C ASP A 38 5.68 -2.75 5.86
N SER A 39 5.02 -1.81 6.55
CA SER A 39 3.55 -1.75 6.61
C SER A 39 2.93 -1.25 5.31
N VAL A 40 3.57 -0.29 4.64
CA VAL A 40 3.08 0.32 3.40
C VAL A 40 3.39 -0.57 2.20
N TYR A 41 4.58 -1.18 2.17
CA TYR A 41 5.04 -2.00 1.07
C TYR A 41 5.30 -3.43 1.54
N GLN A 42 4.54 -4.38 1.01
CA GLN A 42 4.88 -5.80 1.09
C GLN A 42 5.36 -6.25 -0.29
N SER A 43 6.68 -6.31 -0.45
CA SER A 43 7.30 -6.83 -1.68
C SER A 43 7.90 -8.20 -1.41
N GLU A 44 7.66 -9.15 -2.32
CA GLU A 44 8.32 -10.46 -2.28
C GLU A 44 9.76 -10.42 -2.82
N VAL A 45 10.12 -9.35 -3.53
CA VAL A 45 11.39 -9.23 -4.28
C VAL A 45 12.39 -8.30 -3.60
N VAL A 46 11.90 -7.38 -2.76
CA VAL A 46 12.71 -6.35 -2.10
C VAL A 46 12.53 -6.46 -0.59
N THR A 47 13.63 -6.73 0.11
CA THR A 47 13.65 -6.70 1.59
C THR A 47 14.29 -5.42 2.07
N THR A 48 13.61 -4.71 2.97
CA THR A 48 14.18 -3.55 3.66
C THR A 48 15.11 -4.00 4.78
N SER A 49 16.39 -3.64 4.69
CA SER A 49 17.38 -3.97 5.72
C SER A 49 17.49 -2.89 6.81
N GLY A 50 17.14 -1.64 6.48
CA GLY A 50 17.11 -0.55 7.45
C GLY A 50 16.83 0.81 6.82
N VAL A 51 16.48 1.78 7.68
CA VAL A 51 16.31 3.19 7.31
C VAL A 51 17.49 3.96 7.90
N THR A 52 18.26 4.61 7.03
CA THR A 52 19.47 5.36 7.40
C THR A 52 19.22 6.83 7.62
N ASP A 53 18.28 7.40 6.87
CA ASP A 53 17.94 8.83 6.96
C ASP A 53 16.45 9.06 6.71
N VAL A 54 15.93 10.15 7.27
CA VAL A 54 14.53 10.57 7.13
C VAL A 54 14.47 12.08 7.00
N SER A 55 13.69 12.54 6.04
CA SER A 55 13.35 13.95 5.88
C SER A 55 11.86 14.11 5.61
N THR A 56 11.23 15.08 6.25
CA THR A 56 9.84 15.44 5.96
C THR A 56 9.85 16.52 4.87
N THR A 57 9.23 16.23 3.73
CA THR A 57 9.16 17.15 2.58
C THR A 57 8.05 18.18 2.75
N SER A 58 6.89 17.75 3.24
CA SER A 58 5.73 18.62 3.46
C SER A 58 4.85 18.08 4.58
N VAL A 59 4.13 18.97 5.25
CA VAL A 59 3.10 18.62 6.24
C VAL A 59 1.86 19.45 5.92
N GLN A 60 0.71 18.78 5.81
CA GLN A 60 -0.59 19.39 5.59
C GLN A 60 -1.47 19.18 6.82
N PRO A 61 -1.99 20.24 7.46
CA PRO A 61 -2.89 20.09 8.59
C PRO A 61 -4.33 19.81 8.13
N VAL A 62 -5.04 19.02 8.94
CA VAL A 62 -6.49 18.76 8.88
C VAL A 62 -6.95 18.37 7.47
N LEU A 63 -6.61 17.14 7.07
CA LEU A 63 -7.04 16.59 5.80
C LEU A 63 -8.27 15.70 5.98
N ARG A 64 -9.31 15.98 5.19
CA ARG A 64 -10.54 15.21 5.18
C ARG A 64 -10.45 14.09 4.15
N PHE A 65 -10.73 12.87 4.59
CA PHE A 65 -10.92 11.70 3.75
C PHE A 65 -12.41 11.38 3.70
N ASP A 66 -12.99 11.56 2.52
CA ASP A 66 -14.37 11.16 2.26
C ASP A 66 -14.39 9.70 1.86
N ALA A 67 -15.25 8.94 2.53
CA ALA A 67 -15.39 7.54 2.18
C ALA A 67 -16.05 7.40 0.79
N LEU A 68 -15.60 6.37 0.07
CA LEU A 68 -15.83 6.24 -1.36
C LEU A 68 -17.32 6.28 -1.67
N GLU A 69 -17.70 7.15 -2.60
CA GLU A 69 -19.07 7.20 -3.07
C GLU A 69 -19.24 6.23 -4.24
N THR A 70 -19.92 5.13 -3.96
CA THR A 70 -20.30 4.19 -5.01
C THR A 70 -21.50 4.73 -5.76
N MET A 71 -21.36 4.88 -7.08
CA MET A 71 -22.46 5.23 -7.97
C MET A 71 -22.81 4.02 -8.82
N SER A 72 -24.02 3.48 -8.63
CA SER A 72 -24.56 2.45 -9.51
C SER A 72 -25.44 3.12 -10.55
N LEU A 73 -25.05 3.01 -11.82
CA LEU A 73 -25.83 3.50 -12.95
C LEU A 73 -26.52 2.33 -13.66
N THR A 74 -27.82 2.44 -13.84
CA THR A 74 -28.61 1.56 -14.70
C THR A 74 -29.02 2.35 -15.93
N HIS A 75 -28.58 1.90 -17.10
CA HIS A 75 -28.98 2.44 -18.38
C HIS A 75 -30.08 1.58 -18.97
N THR A 76 -31.21 2.19 -19.32
CA THR A 76 -32.33 1.53 -19.99
C THR A 76 -32.61 2.25 -21.29
N ALA A 77 -32.40 1.55 -22.41
CA ALA A 77 -32.78 2.02 -23.74
C ALA A 77 -34.13 1.40 -24.14
N SER A 78 -35.10 2.23 -24.51
CA SER A 78 -36.37 1.75 -25.06
C SER A 78 -36.25 1.53 -26.56
N GLN A 79 -36.81 0.44 -27.09
CA GLN A 79 -36.87 0.22 -28.53
C GLN A 79 -38.18 0.79 -29.11
N PRO A 80 -38.11 1.47 -30.27
CA PRO A 80 -36.93 1.69 -31.11
C PRO A 80 -35.99 2.77 -30.52
N ALA A 81 -34.67 2.56 -30.68
CA ALA A 81 -33.60 3.25 -29.94
C ALA A 81 -33.53 4.79 -30.09
N TYR A 82 -34.29 5.37 -31.02
CA TYR A 82 -34.41 6.82 -31.20
C TYR A 82 -35.47 7.47 -30.29
N ALA A 83 -36.26 6.68 -29.56
CA ALA A 83 -37.41 7.19 -28.80
C ALA A 83 -37.01 7.79 -27.45
N LEU A 84 -36.33 7.03 -26.60
CA LEU A 84 -35.94 7.48 -25.26
C LEU A 84 -34.86 6.57 -24.66
N SER A 85 -33.84 7.20 -24.07
CA SER A 85 -32.79 6.56 -23.29
C SER A 85 -32.83 7.13 -21.89
N GLU A 86 -32.96 6.28 -20.87
CA GLU A 86 -32.99 6.70 -19.47
C GLU A 86 -31.75 6.17 -18.75
N LEU A 87 -31.08 7.05 -18.00
CA LEU A 87 -29.97 6.71 -17.12
C LEU A 87 -30.41 6.97 -15.68
N ARG A 88 -30.62 5.91 -14.90
CA ARG A 88 -30.91 6.00 -13.47
C ARG A 88 -29.67 5.73 -12.66
N GLY A 89 -29.36 6.62 -11.74
CA GLY A 89 -28.25 6.45 -10.81
C GLY A 89 -28.73 6.33 -9.38
N THR A 90 -28.16 5.40 -8.62
CA THR A 90 -28.17 5.47 -7.15
C THR A 90 -26.77 5.79 -6.66
N ARG A 91 -26.63 6.86 -5.87
CA ARG A 91 -25.38 7.24 -5.22
C ARG A 91 -25.46 6.81 -3.77
N ARG A 92 -24.58 5.91 -3.36
CA ARG A 92 -24.44 5.50 -1.97
C ARG A 92 -23.12 6.04 -1.45
N ARG A 93 -23.22 6.97 -0.49
CA ARG A 93 -22.05 7.44 0.25
C ARG A 93 -21.59 6.31 1.16
N GLY A 94 -20.38 5.80 0.94
CA GLY A 94 -19.74 4.92 1.91
C GLY A 94 -19.45 5.72 3.17
N GLY A 95 -19.88 5.24 4.33
CA GLY A 95 -19.38 5.63 5.66
C GLY A 95 -19.38 7.12 6.09
N PRO A 96 -18.94 7.38 7.33
CA PRO A 96 -18.64 8.72 7.81
C PRO A 96 -17.29 9.23 7.24
N SER A 97 -17.16 10.53 7.04
CA SER A 97 -15.88 11.17 6.71
C SER A 97 -14.92 11.05 7.91
N THR A 98 -13.66 10.77 7.63
CA THR A 98 -12.59 10.71 8.65
C THR A 98 -11.58 11.82 8.40
N TYR A 99 -10.93 12.30 9.46
CA TYR A 99 -9.93 13.36 9.37
C TYR A 99 -8.57 12.82 9.81
N ALA A 100 -7.53 13.18 9.05
CA ALA A 100 -6.18 13.17 9.55
C ALA A 100 -5.88 14.55 10.10
N ASP A 101 -5.37 14.60 11.33
CA ASP A 101 -4.97 15.87 11.92
C ASP A 101 -3.75 16.45 11.21
N LEU A 102 -2.85 15.58 10.75
CA LEU A 102 -1.71 15.94 9.90
C LEU A 102 -1.52 14.87 8.82
N LEU A 103 -1.17 15.28 7.61
CA LEU A 103 -0.64 14.42 6.56
C LEU A 103 0.78 14.89 6.21
N ALA A 104 1.78 14.08 6.53
CA ALA A 104 3.17 14.36 6.20
C ALA A 104 3.62 13.54 4.98
N SER A 105 4.41 14.15 4.10
CA SER A 105 5.13 13.43 3.05
C SER A 105 6.57 13.24 3.49
N LEU A 106 6.98 11.99 3.65
CA LEU A 106 8.32 11.59 4.09
C LEU A 106 9.16 11.15 2.89
N SER A 107 10.44 11.47 2.94
CA SER A 107 11.49 10.97 2.07
C SER A 107 12.50 10.23 2.93
N LEU A 108 12.56 8.92 2.77
CA LEU A 108 13.34 7.99 3.58
C LEU A 108 14.51 7.46 2.74
N GLN A 109 15.73 7.49 3.27
CA GLN A 109 16.81 6.70 2.69
C GLN A 109 16.78 5.31 3.31
N VAL A 110 16.53 4.32 2.45
CA VAL A 110 16.31 2.94 2.85
C VAL A 110 17.41 2.09 2.22
N THR A 111 18.07 1.26 3.03
CA THR A 111 18.94 0.21 2.52
C THR A 111 18.06 -0.97 2.14
N VAL A 112 17.94 -1.21 0.86
CA VAL A 112 17.20 -2.33 0.29
C VAL A 112 18.16 -3.41 -0.18
N ALA A 113 17.77 -4.64 0.06
CA ALA A 113 18.38 -5.82 -0.52
C ALA A 113 17.44 -6.28 -1.65
N ARG A 114 17.89 -6.11 -2.89
CA ARG A 114 17.12 -6.50 -4.09
C ARG A 114 17.59 -7.87 -4.55
N ASP A 115 16.66 -8.77 -4.80
CA ASP A 115 16.96 -9.96 -5.58
C ASP A 115 17.19 -9.54 -7.05
N ALA A 116 18.38 -9.83 -7.56
CA ALA A 116 18.68 -9.61 -8.98
C ALA A 116 17.76 -10.44 -9.89
N GLY A 117 17.10 -11.46 -9.34
CA GLY A 117 16.30 -12.41 -10.08
C GLY A 117 17.22 -13.35 -10.85
N GLY A 118 17.01 -14.64 -10.67
CA GLY A 118 17.65 -15.66 -11.48
C GLY A 118 16.57 -16.52 -12.09
N ILE A 119 16.76 -16.96 -13.33
CA ILE A 119 16.01 -18.11 -13.81
C ILE A 119 16.62 -19.34 -13.13
N ASP A 120 15.82 -20.11 -12.42
CA ASP A 120 16.26 -21.37 -11.81
C ASP A 120 16.28 -22.47 -12.86
N SER A 121 15.17 -22.59 -13.59
CA SER A 121 15.04 -23.52 -14.70
C SER A 121 14.12 -22.98 -15.78
N VAL A 122 14.39 -23.40 -17.01
CA VAL A 122 13.49 -23.27 -18.15
C VAL A 122 13.18 -24.67 -18.64
N GLY A 123 11.93 -25.08 -18.54
CA GLY A 123 11.44 -26.33 -19.11
C GLY A 123 10.62 -26.05 -20.36
N PHE A 124 10.78 -26.85 -21.40
CA PHE A 124 9.88 -26.88 -22.54
C PHE A 124 9.25 -28.26 -22.60
N GLU A 125 7.93 -28.30 -22.57
CA GLU A 125 7.16 -29.53 -22.68
C GLU A 125 6.21 -29.45 -23.87
N PRO A 126 6.12 -30.50 -24.70
CA PRO A 126 5.08 -30.56 -25.72
C PRO A 126 3.71 -30.64 -25.06
N ILE A 127 2.78 -29.85 -25.57
CA ILE A 127 1.37 -29.97 -25.22
C ILE A 127 0.74 -30.94 -26.21
N GLU A 128 0.54 -32.16 -25.72
CA GLU A 128 -0.25 -33.17 -26.39
C GLU A 128 -1.66 -33.23 -25.78
N ASP A 129 -2.60 -33.84 -26.51
CA ASP A 129 -3.95 -34.12 -26.04
C ASP A 129 -4.78 -32.92 -25.58
N ILE A 130 -4.82 -31.88 -26.41
CA ILE A 130 -5.76 -30.77 -26.27
C ILE A 130 -7.18 -31.29 -26.54
N GLN A 131 -8.06 -31.24 -25.53
CA GLN A 131 -9.43 -31.76 -25.64
C GLN A 131 -10.47 -30.70 -26.01
N SER A 132 -10.13 -29.42 -25.82
CA SER A 132 -11.00 -28.29 -26.18
C SER A 132 -10.19 -27.00 -26.29
N PHE A 133 -10.80 -25.95 -26.86
CA PHE A 133 -10.23 -24.60 -26.84
C PHE A 133 -10.04 -24.04 -25.43
N ALA A 134 -10.95 -24.35 -24.51
CA ALA A 134 -10.84 -23.95 -23.11
C ALA A 134 -9.65 -24.64 -22.40
N ASP A 135 -9.42 -25.92 -22.69
CA ASP A 135 -8.24 -26.65 -22.21
C ASP A 135 -6.96 -26.00 -22.75
N PHE A 136 -6.90 -25.71 -24.06
CA PHE A 136 -5.76 -25.00 -24.66
C PHE A 136 -5.50 -23.64 -23.99
N GLN A 137 -6.53 -22.82 -23.81
CA GLN A 137 -6.42 -21.51 -23.15
C GLN A 137 -5.95 -21.63 -21.71
N SER A 138 -6.42 -22.64 -20.97
CA SER A 138 -6.00 -22.87 -19.59
C SER A 138 -4.51 -23.19 -19.47
N ARG A 139 -3.92 -23.83 -20.49
CA ARG A 139 -2.49 -24.14 -20.56
C ARG A 139 -1.64 -22.93 -20.99
N PHE A 140 -2.24 -21.92 -21.62
CA PHE A 140 -1.62 -20.67 -22.04
C PHE A 140 -2.39 -19.45 -21.51
N GLN A 141 -2.34 -19.23 -20.18
CA GLN A 141 -3.15 -18.21 -19.49
C GLN A 141 -3.02 -16.78 -20.04
N TYR A 142 -1.89 -16.45 -20.69
CA TYR A 142 -1.63 -15.11 -21.22
C TYR A 142 -1.80 -15.01 -22.75
N LEU A 143 -2.22 -16.09 -23.41
CA LEU A 143 -2.48 -16.09 -24.85
C LEU A 143 -3.87 -15.52 -25.14
N ASP A 144 -3.94 -14.50 -25.99
CA ASP A 144 -5.18 -14.09 -26.63
C ASP A 144 -5.59 -15.18 -27.65
N LEU A 145 -6.43 -16.11 -27.20
CA LEU A 145 -6.82 -17.26 -28.01
C LEU A 145 -7.59 -16.85 -29.25
N ASP A 146 -8.51 -15.90 -29.15
CA ASP A 146 -9.36 -15.50 -30.27
C ASP A 146 -8.52 -14.79 -31.35
N GLY A 147 -7.61 -13.91 -30.94
CA GLY A 147 -6.63 -13.29 -31.84
C GLY A 147 -5.75 -14.32 -32.53
N PHE A 148 -5.22 -15.29 -31.78
CA PHE A 148 -4.39 -16.36 -32.30
C PHE A 148 -5.13 -17.24 -33.32
N LEU A 149 -6.35 -17.67 -33.02
CA LEU A 149 -7.16 -18.50 -33.93
C LEU A 149 -7.50 -17.74 -35.22
N ALA A 150 -7.84 -16.47 -35.12
CA ALA A 150 -8.15 -15.63 -36.27
C ALA A 150 -6.93 -15.38 -37.17
N GLU A 151 -5.78 -15.08 -36.58
CA GLU A 151 -4.52 -14.85 -37.30
C GLU A 151 -4.10 -16.08 -38.11
N HIS A 152 -4.22 -17.27 -37.50
CA HIS A 152 -3.83 -18.53 -38.14
C HIS A 152 -4.95 -19.22 -38.94
N ARG A 153 -6.15 -18.61 -39.00
CA ARG A 153 -7.35 -19.13 -39.67
C ARG A 153 -7.73 -20.53 -39.18
N ILE A 154 -7.64 -20.74 -37.88
CA ILE A 154 -8.00 -22.00 -37.22
C ILE A 154 -9.45 -21.86 -36.76
N THR A 155 -10.32 -22.72 -37.28
CA THR A 155 -11.76 -22.69 -36.99
C THR A 155 -12.23 -23.92 -36.22
N THR A 156 -11.41 -24.97 -36.19
CA THR A 156 -11.74 -26.24 -35.52
C THR A 156 -10.62 -26.71 -34.60
N LEU A 157 -10.96 -27.57 -33.64
CA LEU A 157 -10.01 -28.15 -32.70
C LEU A 157 -9.01 -29.11 -33.40
N GLU A 158 -9.46 -29.83 -34.42
CA GLU A 158 -8.58 -30.70 -35.22
C GLU A 158 -7.57 -29.89 -36.02
N GLU A 159 -7.98 -28.75 -36.57
CA GLU A 159 -7.04 -27.80 -37.19
C GLU A 159 -6.02 -27.32 -36.17
N LEU A 160 -6.44 -26.93 -34.96
CA LEU A 160 -5.51 -26.55 -33.90
C LEU A 160 -4.48 -27.67 -33.65
N ARG A 161 -4.94 -28.90 -33.34
CA ARG A 161 -4.05 -30.04 -33.00
C ARG A 161 -3.10 -30.45 -34.12
N SER A 162 -3.50 -30.28 -35.39
CA SER A 162 -2.73 -30.75 -36.54
C SER A 162 -1.76 -29.72 -37.11
N ARG A 163 -1.98 -28.42 -36.83
CA ARG A 163 -1.30 -27.33 -37.53
C ARG A 163 0.10 -27.05 -37.01
N TYR A 164 0.33 -27.18 -35.71
CA TYR A 164 1.60 -26.85 -35.07
C TYR A 164 1.91 -27.80 -33.92
N GLU A 165 3.20 -27.95 -33.60
CA GLU A 165 3.64 -28.50 -32.32
C GLU A 165 3.66 -27.36 -31.28
N TYR A 166 2.78 -27.46 -30.29
CA TYR A 166 2.69 -26.45 -29.23
C TYR A 166 3.64 -26.82 -28.10
N LEU A 167 4.58 -25.92 -27.81
CA LEU A 167 5.48 -26.06 -26.67
C LEU A 167 5.06 -25.12 -25.55
N ARG A 168 4.95 -25.66 -24.33
CA ARG A 168 4.79 -24.86 -23.12
C ARG A 168 6.15 -24.62 -22.50
N GLY A 169 6.60 -23.37 -22.56
CA GLY A 169 7.73 -22.90 -21.76
C GLY A 169 7.30 -22.64 -20.32
N THR A 170 7.92 -23.33 -19.37
CA THR A 170 7.79 -23.03 -17.93
C THR A 170 9.10 -22.41 -17.46
N ILE A 171 9.05 -21.17 -17.01
CA ILE A 171 10.20 -20.49 -16.41
C ILE A 171 9.99 -20.51 -14.90
N GLN A 172 10.81 -21.28 -14.19
CA GLN A 172 10.85 -21.21 -12.73
C GLN A 172 11.86 -20.14 -12.33
N LEU A 173 11.38 -19.12 -11.62
CA LEU A 173 12.25 -18.12 -11.03
C LEU A 173 12.93 -18.71 -9.80
N ARG A 174 14.21 -18.41 -9.65
CA ARG A 174 15.00 -18.80 -8.48
C ARG A 174 14.43 -18.11 -7.27
N LYS A 175 14.18 -18.87 -6.21
CA LYS A 175 13.88 -18.31 -4.91
C LYS A 175 15.17 -17.72 -4.31
N PRO A 176 15.21 -16.41 -3.97
CA PRO A 176 16.43 -15.80 -3.47
C PRO A 176 16.92 -16.47 -2.18
N THR A 177 18.23 -16.56 -2.04
CA THR A 177 18.90 -16.89 -0.77
C THR A 177 19.50 -15.61 -0.18
N ALA A 178 19.46 -15.45 1.14
CA ALA A 178 19.85 -14.22 1.83
C ALA A 178 21.30 -13.73 1.52
N ALA A 179 22.19 -14.63 1.08
CA ALA A 179 23.57 -14.31 0.75
C ALA A 179 23.77 -13.63 -0.62
N GLN A 180 22.76 -13.64 -1.50
CA GLN A 180 22.86 -13.10 -2.86
C GLN A 180 22.29 -11.68 -3.00
N LEU A 181 21.70 -11.15 -1.93
CA LEU A 181 21.10 -9.82 -1.93
C LEU A 181 22.21 -8.75 -1.87
N GLN A 182 22.29 -7.92 -2.90
CA GLN A 182 23.21 -6.77 -2.89
C GLN A 182 22.53 -5.58 -2.20
N PRO A 183 23.09 -5.06 -1.10
CA PRO A 183 22.53 -3.90 -0.44
C PRO A 183 22.75 -2.65 -1.30
N SER A 184 21.69 -1.89 -1.49
CA SER A 184 21.73 -0.59 -2.16
C SER A 184 20.90 0.40 -1.36
N THR A 185 21.34 1.66 -1.31
CA THR A 185 20.59 2.73 -0.66
C THR A 185 19.70 3.41 -1.70
N VAL A 186 18.41 3.47 -1.44
CA VAL A 186 17.43 4.10 -2.32
C VAL A 186 16.55 5.05 -1.51
N THR A 187 16.15 6.15 -2.14
CA THR A 187 15.20 7.10 -1.55
C THR A 187 13.78 6.66 -1.85
N VAL A 188 12.97 6.53 -0.81
CA VAL A 188 11.57 6.09 -0.87
C VAL A 188 10.68 7.17 -0.31
N THR A 189 9.61 7.51 -1.01
CA THR A 189 8.63 8.49 -0.52
C THR A 189 7.45 7.78 0.13
N VAL A 190 7.13 8.13 1.38
CA VAL A 190 6.02 7.54 2.13
C VAL A 190 5.13 8.64 2.68
N SER A 191 3.82 8.52 2.51
CA SER A 191 2.85 9.39 3.15
C SER A 191 2.54 8.88 4.57
N LEU A 192 2.51 9.79 5.54
CA LEU A 192 2.22 9.51 6.95
C LEU A 192 1.00 10.31 7.39
N ALA A 193 -0.10 9.63 7.64
CA ALA A 193 -1.31 10.22 8.20
C ALA A 193 -1.28 10.11 9.73
N CYS A 194 -1.46 11.23 10.42
CA CYS A 194 -1.36 11.29 11.88
C CYS A 194 -2.71 11.63 12.52
N VAL A 195 -2.97 10.99 13.67
CA VAL A 195 -4.05 11.34 14.59
C VAL A 195 -3.43 11.86 15.88
N LEU A 196 -3.87 13.02 16.34
CA LEU A 196 -3.50 13.61 17.62
C LEU A 196 -4.48 13.15 18.70
N SER A 197 -3.96 12.65 19.81
CA SER A 197 -4.77 12.31 20.96
C SER A 197 -4.46 13.27 22.11
N GLU A 198 -5.49 13.83 22.73
CA GLU A 198 -5.34 14.76 23.85
C GLU A 198 -4.97 14.05 25.17
N GLU A 199 -5.41 12.80 25.30
CA GLU A 199 -5.18 11.95 26.47
C GLU A 199 -4.47 10.65 26.04
N LEU A 200 -3.86 9.96 27.00
CA LEU A 200 -3.26 8.66 26.74
C LEU A 200 -4.30 7.53 26.81
N ASP A 201 -5.34 7.61 26.00
CA ASP A 201 -6.30 6.52 25.81
C ASP A 201 -6.00 5.76 24.52
N ILE A 202 -5.37 4.60 24.69
CA ILE A 202 -4.87 3.77 23.58
C ILE A 202 -6.03 3.24 22.72
N MET A 203 -7.17 2.88 23.32
CA MET A 203 -8.24 2.19 22.59
C MET A 203 -8.99 3.09 21.58
N PRO A 204 -9.47 4.30 21.96
CA PRO A 204 -10.03 5.25 21.02
C PRO A 204 -9.01 5.70 19.97
N ALA A 205 -7.76 5.91 20.37
CA ALA A 205 -6.70 6.30 19.46
C ALA A 205 -6.45 5.25 18.36
N LEU A 206 -6.36 3.97 18.73
CA LEU A 206 -6.21 2.87 17.77
C LEU A 206 -7.44 2.72 16.87
N ARG A 207 -8.65 2.93 17.40
CA ARG A 207 -9.88 2.93 16.60
C ARG A 207 -9.88 4.08 15.58
N ALA A 208 -9.46 5.28 15.99
CA ALA A 208 -9.34 6.42 15.09
C ALA A 208 -8.29 6.17 14.00
N ALA A 209 -7.11 5.65 14.37
CA ALA A 209 -6.04 5.34 13.43
C ALA A 209 -6.41 4.24 12.42
N THR A 210 -7.09 3.17 12.86
CA THR A 210 -7.58 2.11 11.95
C THR A 210 -8.67 2.61 11.01
N GLY A 211 -9.60 3.44 11.51
CA GLY A 211 -10.59 4.11 10.69
C GLY A 211 -9.96 5.04 9.65
N LEU A 212 -8.94 5.79 10.06
CA LEU A 212 -8.19 6.67 9.17
C LEU A 212 -7.46 5.87 8.08
N ARG A 213 -6.78 4.77 8.43
CA ARG A 213 -6.13 3.89 7.42
C ARG A 213 -7.12 3.45 6.35
N ALA A 214 -8.26 2.91 6.77
CA ALA A 214 -9.28 2.45 5.84
C ALA A 214 -9.82 3.58 4.94
N ALA A 215 -9.95 4.79 5.47
CA ALA A 215 -10.37 5.96 4.70
C ALA A 215 -9.30 6.42 3.69
N VAL A 216 -8.02 6.38 4.07
CA VAL A 216 -6.89 6.75 3.21
C VAL A 216 -6.71 5.72 2.09
N ASP A 217 -6.76 4.42 2.40
CA ASP A 217 -6.65 3.34 1.43
C ASP A 217 -7.81 3.36 0.42
N ALA A 218 -9.00 3.76 0.86
CA ALA A 218 -10.12 3.96 -0.06
C ALA A 218 -9.89 5.17 -0.98
N ALA A 219 -9.31 6.26 -0.47
CA ALA A 219 -9.14 7.50 -1.22
C ALA A 219 -8.03 7.44 -2.29
N ASP A 220 -6.98 6.62 -2.09
CA ASP A 220 -5.83 6.53 -3.00
C ASP A 220 -5.55 5.06 -3.36
N SER A 221 -5.99 4.65 -4.55
CA SER A 221 -5.87 3.28 -5.03
C SER A 221 -4.86 3.11 -6.17
N GLY A 222 -3.98 4.09 -6.41
CA GLY A 222 -3.25 4.18 -7.70
C GLY A 222 -1.75 4.45 -7.65
N ARG A 223 -1.18 4.78 -6.49
CA ARG A 223 0.26 5.06 -6.41
C ARG A 223 1.06 3.77 -6.55
N THR A 224 1.95 3.68 -7.53
CA THR A 224 2.88 2.55 -7.67
C THR A 224 4.30 3.05 -7.49
N ASP A 225 5.09 2.38 -6.66
CA ASP A 225 6.52 2.66 -6.54
C ASP A 225 7.30 1.76 -7.51
N ALA A 226 8.27 2.32 -8.23
CA ALA A 226 9.03 1.58 -9.23
C ALA A 226 9.86 0.44 -8.64
N LEU A 227 10.20 0.51 -7.35
CA LEU A 227 11.03 -0.47 -6.65
C LEU A 227 10.19 -1.51 -5.91
N PHE A 228 9.19 -1.05 -5.14
CA PHE A 228 8.39 -1.94 -4.29
C PHE A 228 7.12 -2.48 -4.97
N GLY A 229 6.71 -1.88 -6.09
CA GLY A 229 5.45 -2.19 -6.74
C GLY A 229 4.27 -1.45 -6.10
N PRO A 230 3.03 -1.96 -6.24
CA PRO A 230 1.87 -1.34 -5.63
C PRO A 230 1.95 -1.47 -4.10
N PRO A 231 1.71 -0.38 -3.35
CA PRO A 231 1.66 -0.43 -1.91
C PRO A 231 0.42 -1.19 -1.45
N VAL A 232 0.54 -1.85 -0.29
CA VAL A 232 -0.58 -2.51 0.39
C VAL A 232 -1.51 -1.48 1.03
N HIS A 233 -0.94 -0.39 1.53
CA HIS A 233 -1.65 0.74 2.13
C HIS A 233 -1.21 2.05 1.48
N ALA A 234 -2.14 2.97 1.24
CA ALA A 234 -1.84 4.24 0.57
C ALA A 234 -0.97 5.18 1.43
N ALA A 235 -1.09 5.06 2.75
CA ALA A 235 -0.25 5.80 3.69
C ALA A 235 0.02 4.97 4.95
N ALA A 236 1.16 5.25 5.58
CA ALA A 236 1.39 4.87 6.95
C ALA A 236 0.51 5.68 7.90
N VAL A 237 0.18 5.10 9.06
CA VAL A 237 -0.61 5.79 10.08
C VAL A 237 0.15 5.88 11.39
N ALA A 238 0.18 7.08 11.97
CA ALA A 238 0.73 7.35 13.29
C ALA A 238 -0.31 7.93 14.25
N VAL A 239 -0.11 7.68 15.53
CA VAL A 239 -0.83 8.36 16.61
C VAL A 239 0.18 9.16 17.41
N ILE A 240 -0.11 10.43 17.65
CA ILE A 240 0.73 11.33 18.43
C ILE A 240 0.08 11.55 19.80
N PHE A 241 0.78 11.17 20.85
CA PHE A 241 0.39 11.32 22.25
C PHE A 241 1.21 12.43 22.94
N PRO A 242 0.67 13.05 24.01
CA PRO A 242 1.45 13.93 24.87
C PRO A 242 2.49 13.14 25.65
N SER A 243 3.76 13.52 25.55
CA SER A 243 4.84 12.92 26.34
C SER A 243 4.62 13.05 27.85
N ALA A 244 3.98 14.14 28.28
CA ALA A 244 3.66 14.43 29.68
C ALA A 244 2.67 13.43 30.30
N ALA A 245 1.91 12.69 29.49
CA ALA A 245 1.00 11.67 29.99
C ALA A 245 1.70 10.34 30.32
N LEU A 246 2.97 10.19 29.95
CA LEU A 246 3.80 9.05 30.36
C LEU A 246 4.23 9.24 31.82
N GLY A 247 3.54 8.57 32.75
CA GLY A 247 3.77 8.68 34.18
C GLY A 247 3.87 7.32 34.90
N ALA A 248 4.14 7.36 36.19
CA ALA A 248 4.17 6.16 37.02
C ALA A 248 2.77 5.51 37.09
N GLY A 249 2.69 4.20 36.83
CA GLY A 249 1.42 3.44 36.81
C GLY A 249 0.70 3.41 35.46
N VAL A 250 1.30 4.01 34.43
CA VAL A 250 0.81 4.03 33.04
C VAL A 250 1.71 3.14 32.17
N PRO A 251 1.20 2.51 31.09
CA PRO A 251 2.05 1.74 30.18
C PRO A 251 3.23 2.56 29.65
N THR A 252 4.41 1.94 29.61
CA THR A 252 5.61 2.61 29.08
C THR A 252 5.50 2.84 27.58
N ALA A 253 6.28 3.77 27.04
CA ALA A 253 6.33 4.03 25.60
C ALA A 253 6.61 2.75 24.78
N ASP A 254 7.45 1.85 25.29
CA ASP A 254 7.76 0.57 24.63
C ASP A 254 6.61 -0.43 24.69
N GLN A 255 5.83 -0.43 25.78
CA GLN A 255 4.62 -1.26 25.88
C GLN A 255 3.55 -0.77 24.90
N ILE A 256 3.38 0.54 24.76
CA ILE A 256 2.46 1.14 23.79
C ILE A 256 2.95 0.83 22.36
N ASP A 257 4.24 0.96 22.10
CA ASP A 257 4.85 0.59 20.82
C ASP A 257 4.59 -0.87 20.46
N ALA A 258 4.73 -1.80 21.41
CA ALA A 258 4.43 -3.21 21.19
C ALA A 258 2.96 -3.48 20.82
N VAL A 259 2.01 -2.78 21.47
CA VAL A 259 0.57 -2.91 21.16
C VAL A 259 0.27 -2.34 19.77
N CYS A 260 0.78 -1.14 19.47
CA CYS A 260 0.56 -0.49 18.18
C CYS A 260 1.25 -1.24 17.02
N ALA A 261 2.38 -1.90 17.28
CA ALA A 261 3.10 -2.73 16.31
C ALA A 261 2.21 -3.83 15.71
N GLY A 262 1.37 -4.46 16.53
CA GLY A 262 0.45 -5.52 16.08
C GLY A 262 -0.58 -5.05 15.05
N LEU A 263 -0.88 -3.74 15.04
CA LEU A 263 -1.76 -3.08 14.07
C LEU A 263 -0.98 -2.28 13.02
N GLN A 264 0.35 -2.38 13.01
CA GLN A 264 1.25 -1.60 12.15
C GLN A 264 1.03 -0.08 12.27
N ILE A 265 0.65 0.42 13.45
CA ILE A 265 0.47 1.85 13.72
C ILE A 265 1.70 2.35 14.47
N LEU A 266 2.19 3.55 14.13
CA LEU A 266 3.34 4.15 14.78
C LEU A 266 2.92 5.09 15.93
N PRO A 267 3.20 4.78 17.21
CA PRO A 267 3.00 5.75 18.28
C PRO A 267 4.17 6.73 18.33
N LEU A 268 3.84 8.01 18.40
CA LEU A 268 4.78 9.13 18.56
C LEU A 268 4.43 9.87 19.84
N PHE A 269 5.43 10.39 20.54
CA PHE A 269 5.26 11.12 21.79
C PHE A 269 5.81 12.53 21.64
N ALA A 270 4.94 13.53 21.60
CA ALA A 270 5.31 14.91 21.38
C ALA A 270 5.27 15.71 22.69
N SER A 271 6.22 16.63 22.84
CA SER A 271 6.27 17.62 23.92
C SER A 271 6.26 19.03 23.32
N PRO A 272 5.12 19.50 22.79
CA PRO A 272 5.04 20.85 22.25
C PRO A 272 5.28 21.87 23.38
N PRO A 273 5.91 23.02 23.08
CA PRO A 273 6.25 24.05 24.06
C PRO A 273 5.04 24.68 24.77
#